data_AF-A0A2Z3KNK7-F1
#
_entry.id   AF-A0A2Z3KNK7-F1
#
_cell.length_a   1.000
_cell.length_b   1.000
_cell.length_c   1.000
_cell.angle_alpha   90.00
_cell.angle_beta   90.00
_cell.angle_gamma   90.00
#
_symmetry.space_group_name_H-M   'P 1'
#
loop_
_entity.id
_entity.type
_entity.pdbx_description
1 polymer ?
#
loop_
_entity_poly.entity_id
_entity_poly.type
_entity_poly.pdbx_seq_one_letter_code
_entity_poly.pdbx_strand_id
1 'polypeptide(L)'
;MEEKNKSSKLKFIGMFILIIIALGSIGWHFFGNHSTKKVNHPQTTQRSTSTSRSSEQKIMTSDKLSEKVVNTFLNAYYTAKSNNSNAKDYEPLMTEDAYGVIQASMKSEGGMGQNGYIMNQKLDESSLYINTTAQTVLCNIDYHYDIYKDKDDPKSKVVSDFKSHATIELKYTQKSGKWLVQAMTPITITNNVTGEKINE
;
A
#
# COMPACT_ATOMS: atom_id res chain seq x y z
N MET A 1 19.63 -25.63 45.08
CA MET A 1 20.38 -24.47 44.55
C MET A 1 20.39 -24.60 43.05
N GLU A 2 19.87 -23.56 42.42
CA GLU A 2 19.45 -23.48 41.04
C GLU A 2 20.47 -22.63 40.29
N GLU A 3 21.17 -23.18 39.31
CA GLU A 3 21.81 -22.40 38.26
C GLU A 3 21.59 -23.11 36.92
N LYS A 4 20.49 -22.75 36.24
CA LYS A 4 20.34 -23.01 34.82
C LYS A 4 20.87 -21.81 34.04
N ASN A 5 22.07 -22.01 33.51
CA ASN A 5 22.66 -21.34 32.36
C ASN A 5 21.59 -20.78 31.39
N LYS A 6 21.39 -19.47 31.41
CA LYS A 6 20.52 -18.74 30.49
C LYS A 6 21.39 -18.10 29.41
N SER A 7 21.79 -18.89 28.43
CA SER A 7 22.44 -18.41 27.21
C SER A 7 21.65 -18.79 25.95
N SER A 8 21.57 -17.79 25.07
CA SER A 8 21.17 -17.83 23.65
C SER A 8 19.75 -18.32 23.28
N LYS A 9 18.76 -17.43 23.43
CA LYS A 9 17.62 -17.28 22.50
C LYS A 9 17.40 -15.76 22.41
N LEU A 10 17.41 -15.08 21.28
CA LEU A 10 16.80 -15.44 20.01
C LEU A 10 17.34 -14.46 18.95
N LYS A 11 18.21 -14.94 18.06
CA LYS A 11 18.61 -14.24 16.84
C LYS A 11 17.44 -14.31 15.84
N PHE A 12 16.40 -13.49 16.01
CA PHE A 12 15.29 -13.36 15.04
C PHE A 12 14.72 -11.93 15.00
N ILE A 13 15.57 -10.92 15.19
CA ILE A 13 15.19 -9.50 15.11
C ILE A 13 15.31 -8.94 13.68
N GLY A 14 15.84 -9.73 12.73
CA GLY A 14 16.18 -9.23 11.39
C GLY A 14 15.45 -9.86 10.20
N MET A 15 14.41 -10.69 10.37
CA MET A 15 13.86 -11.50 9.26
C MET A 15 12.33 -11.42 9.11
N PHE A 16 11.70 -10.28 9.43
CA PHE A 16 10.24 -10.15 9.31
C PHE A 16 9.80 -8.85 8.62
N ILE A 17 10.65 -8.29 7.75
CA ILE A 17 10.26 -7.28 6.75
C ILE A 17 9.69 -7.96 5.48
N LEU A 18 9.65 -9.29 5.42
CA LEU A 18 9.30 -10.06 4.21
C LEU A 18 7.93 -10.74 4.21
N ILE A 19 7.02 -10.49 5.17
CA ILE A 19 5.67 -11.09 5.18
C ILE A 19 4.60 -10.04 4.82
N ILE A 20 4.95 -9.16 3.88
CA ILE A 20 4.02 -8.53 2.91
C ILE A 20 4.40 -9.00 1.49
N ILE A 21 5.39 -9.91 1.37
CA ILE A 21 6.01 -10.36 0.13
C ILE A 21 5.80 -11.87 0.02
N ALA A 22 4.60 -12.32 -0.41
CA ALA A 22 4.40 -13.62 -1.09
C ALA A 22 2.92 -13.92 -1.37
N LEU A 23 2.21 -13.10 -2.14
CA LEU A 23 1.06 -13.57 -2.92
C LEU A 23 1.08 -13.04 -4.36
N GLY A 24 2.28 -12.91 -4.92
CA GLY A 24 2.51 -12.72 -6.35
C GLY A 24 2.63 -14.06 -7.07
N SER A 25 1.53 -14.82 -7.18
CA SER A 25 1.42 -15.94 -8.13
C SER A 25 0.01 -16.52 -8.25
N ILE A 26 -1.01 -15.70 -8.53
CA ILE A 26 -2.17 -16.10 -9.35
C ILE A 26 -2.56 -14.87 -10.18
N GLY A 27 -2.42 -14.95 -11.51
CA GLY A 27 -2.98 -13.93 -12.41
C GLY A 27 -2.17 -13.53 -13.63
N TRP A 28 -1.33 -14.40 -14.21
CA TRP A 28 -0.88 -14.21 -15.59
C TRP A 28 -2.07 -14.51 -16.51
N HIS A 29 -2.75 -13.49 -17.04
CA HIS A 29 -3.41 -13.43 -18.35
C HIS A 29 -4.39 -12.25 -18.37
N PHE A 30 -3.92 -11.06 -18.78
CA PHE A 30 -4.68 -10.17 -19.66
C PHE A 30 -3.68 -9.23 -20.37
N PHE A 31 -3.53 -9.47 -21.67
CA PHE A 31 -2.77 -8.68 -22.67
C PHE A 31 -3.22 -7.20 -22.70
N GLY A 32 -2.45 -6.23 -23.19
CA GLY A 32 -1.40 -6.34 -24.21
C GLY A 32 -0.54 -5.09 -24.41
N ASN A 33 0.29 -5.24 -25.43
CA ASN A 33 1.45 -4.44 -25.84
C ASN A 33 1.08 -3.01 -26.29
N HIS A 34 1.67 -1.97 -25.70
CA HIS A 34 1.72 -0.64 -26.34
C HIS A 34 3.00 0.10 -25.98
N SER A 35 3.79 0.38 -27.03
CA SER A 35 5.03 1.15 -27.01
C SER A 35 4.78 2.59 -26.54
N THR A 36 5.52 3.06 -25.54
CA THR A 36 5.35 4.39 -24.95
C THR A 36 6.43 5.35 -25.43
N LYS A 37 6.02 6.46 -26.05
CA LYS A 37 6.85 7.66 -26.17
C LYS A 37 6.82 8.41 -24.85
N LYS A 38 7.99 8.81 -24.35
CA LYS A 38 8.16 9.50 -23.07
C LYS A 38 7.61 10.93 -23.13
N VAL A 39 6.73 11.25 -22.20
CA VAL A 39 6.32 12.63 -21.88
C VAL A 39 6.61 12.86 -20.40
N ASN A 40 7.43 13.87 -20.11
CA ASN A 40 7.80 14.26 -18.75
C ASN A 40 6.60 14.96 -18.08
N HIS A 41 6.25 14.53 -16.86
CA HIS A 41 5.29 15.24 -16.00
C HIS A 41 5.96 15.58 -14.67
N PRO A 42 5.80 16.82 -14.16
CA PRO A 42 6.46 17.28 -12.94
C PRO A 42 5.86 16.65 -11.67
N GLN A 43 6.75 16.30 -10.75
CA GLN A 43 6.49 15.69 -9.45
C GLN A 43 6.06 16.77 -8.44
N THR A 44 4.91 16.61 -7.77
CA THR A 44 4.46 17.53 -6.71
C THR A 44 4.08 16.75 -5.46
N THR A 45 4.83 16.95 -4.37
CA THR A 45 4.57 16.35 -3.06
C THR A 45 3.46 17.14 -2.35
N GLN A 46 2.30 16.53 -2.09
CA GLN A 46 1.23 17.17 -1.30
C GLN A 46 1.01 16.45 0.04
N ARG A 47 1.07 17.23 1.12
CA ARG A 47 0.79 16.81 2.50
C ARG A 47 -0.71 16.86 2.75
N SER A 48 -1.32 15.73 3.10
CA SER A 48 -2.78 15.55 3.17
C SER A 48 -3.41 16.21 4.42
N THR A 49 -4.43 17.04 4.21
CA THR A 49 -5.35 17.55 5.24
C THR A 49 -6.72 16.87 5.13
N SER A 50 -7.28 16.46 6.27
CA SER A 50 -8.56 15.75 6.38
C SER A 50 -9.74 16.59 5.86
N THR A 51 -10.48 16.07 4.88
CA THR A 51 -11.67 16.73 4.28
C THR A 51 -12.91 15.84 4.44
N SER A 52 -14.11 16.44 4.47
CA SER A 52 -15.42 15.80 4.70
C SER A 52 -15.91 14.90 3.55
N ARG A 53 -16.64 13.81 3.88
CA ARG A 53 -17.19 12.78 2.95
C ARG A 53 -17.98 13.30 1.74
N SER A 54 -18.69 14.42 1.87
CA SER A 54 -19.43 15.03 0.75
C SER A 54 -18.49 15.57 -0.35
N SER A 55 -17.30 16.03 0.05
CA SER A 55 -16.29 16.50 -0.89
C SER A 55 -15.58 15.37 -1.64
N GLU A 56 -15.44 14.19 -1.03
CA GLU A 56 -14.78 13.01 -1.59
C GLU A 56 -15.55 12.45 -2.80
N GLN A 57 -16.88 12.42 -2.73
CA GLN A 57 -17.69 11.97 -3.86
C GLN A 57 -17.57 12.89 -5.09
N LYS A 58 -17.43 14.21 -4.90
CA LYS A 58 -17.22 15.17 -5.99
C LYS A 58 -15.81 15.09 -6.59
N ILE A 59 -14.83 14.63 -5.82
CA ILE A 59 -13.44 14.45 -6.28
C ILE A 59 -13.35 13.28 -7.27
N MET A 60 -14.15 12.23 -7.05
CA MET A 60 -14.13 11.01 -7.86
C MET A 60 -14.73 11.17 -9.26
N THR A 61 -15.41 12.29 -9.56
CA THR A 61 -16.13 12.53 -10.82
C THR A 61 -15.40 13.45 -11.80
N SER A 62 -14.08 13.62 -11.66
CA SER A 62 -13.28 14.42 -12.60
C SER A 62 -13.15 13.74 -13.97
N ASP A 63 -13.09 14.52 -15.05
CA ASP A 63 -12.89 14.02 -16.42
C ASP A 63 -11.56 13.28 -16.62
N LYS A 64 -10.57 13.56 -15.77
CA LYS A 64 -9.23 12.94 -15.84
C LYS A 64 -8.84 12.35 -14.50
N LEU A 65 -8.13 11.24 -14.56
CA LEU A 65 -7.45 10.68 -13.39
C LEU A 65 -6.45 11.71 -12.86
N SER A 66 -6.65 12.14 -11.62
CA SER A 66 -5.88 13.21 -10.99
C SER A 66 -5.24 12.72 -9.71
N GLU A 67 -4.18 13.40 -9.27
CA GLU A 67 -3.53 13.14 -7.99
C GLU A 67 -4.53 13.17 -6.83
N LYS A 68 -5.53 14.05 -6.88
CA LYS A 68 -6.56 14.16 -5.85
C LYS A 68 -7.38 12.87 -5.72
N VAL A 69 -7.79 12.27 -6.84
CA VAL A 69 -8.49 10.97 -6.86
C VAL A 69 -7.63 9.89 -6.21
N VAL A 70 -6.35 9.84 -6.59
CA VAL A 70 -5.40 8.84 -6.09
C VAL A 70 -5.15 9.03 -4.59
N ASN A 71 -4.87 10.26 -4.15
CA ASN A 71 -4.62 10.58 -2.74
C ASN A 71 -5.85 10.33 -1.85
N THR A 72 -7.07 10.53 -2.35
CA THR A 72 -8.27 10.16 -1.59
C THR A 72 -8.30 8.65 -1.33
N PHE A 73 -8.01 7.82 -2.35
CA PHE A 73 -7.90 6.38 -2.15
C PHE A 73 -6.74 6.00 -1.22
N LEU A 74 -5.53 6.50 -1.45
CA LEU A 74 -4.35 6.17 -0.64
C LEU A 74 -4.55 6.56 0.82
N ASN A 75 -5.14 7.72 1.09
CA ASN A 75 -5.44 8.14 2.46
C ASN A 75 -6.46 7.22 3.13
N ALA A 76 -7.52 6.83 2.42
CA ALA A 76 -8.52 5.90 2.94
C ALA A 76 -7.94 4.50 3.19
N TYR A 77 -7.06 4.01 2.31
CA TYR A 77 -6.47 2.68 2.41
C TYR A 77 -5.32 2.58 3.42
N TYR A 78 -4.47 3.60 3.51
CA TYR A 78 -3.29 3.60 4.39
C TYR A 78 -3.52 4.23 5.77
N THR A 79 -4.73 4.71 6.08
CA THR A 79 -5.05 5.26 7.41
C THR A 79 -6.07 4.38 8.12
N ALA A 80 -5.63 3.66 9.17
CA ALA A 80 -6.45 2.70 9.89
C ALA A 80 -6.12 2.71 11.39
N LYS A 81 -7.13 2.62 12.26
CA LYS A 81 -6.91 2.52 13.72
C LYS A 81 -6.42 1.14 14.12
N SER A 82 -6.99 0.12 13.50
CA SER A 82 -6.65 -1.30 13.69
C SER A 82 -6.81 -2.02 12.35
N ASN A 83 -6.38 -3.29 12.30
CA ASN A 83 -6.46 -4.11 11.10
C ASN A 83 -7.86 -4.05 10.46
N ASN A 84 -7.89 -3.65 9.19
CA ASN A 84 -9.09 -3.50 8.36
C ASN A 84 -10.21 -2.58 8.92
N SER A 85 -9.93 -1.72 9.90
CA SER A 85 -10.92 -0.79 10.48
C SER A 85 -11.39 0.31 9.51
N ASN A 86 -10.64 0.53 8.43
CA ASN A 86 -10.86 1.51 7.37
C ASN A 86 -11.57 0.93 6.14
N ALA A 87 -11.99 -0.34 6.15
CA ALA A 87 -12.69 -1.00 5.04
C ALA A 87 -13.78 -0.13 4.42
N LYS A 88 -14.68 0.39 5.26
CA LYS A 88 -15.80 1.25 4.87
C LYS A 88 -15.39 2.55 4.14
N ASP A 89 -14.15 3.01 4.35
CA ASP A 89 -13.67 4.27 3.81
C ASP A 89 -13.01 4.07 2.42
N TYR A 90 -12.34 2.92 2.19
CA TYR A 90 -11.74 2.62 0.88
C TYR A 90 -12.62 1.75 -0.04
N GLU A 91 -13.49 0.88 0.49
CA GLU A 91 -14.44 0.05 -0.27
C GLU A 91 -15.20 0.83 -1.37
N PRO A 92 -15.82 2.00 -1.10
CA PRO A 92 -16.56 2.74 -2.13
C PRO A 92 -15.67 3.38 -3.21
N LEU A 93 -14.34 3.32 -3.06
CA LEU A 93 -13.36 3.87 -3.99
C LEU A 93 -12.77 2.81 -4.92
N MET A 94 -13.27 1.57 -4.82
CA MET A 94 -12.78 0.41 -5.56
C MET A 94 -13.91 -0.24 -6.36
N THR A 95 -13.52 -1.07 -7.32
CA THR A 95 -14.43 -2.06 -7.88
C THR A 95 -14.65 -3.22 -6.90
N GLU A 96 -15.80 -3.89 -6.99
CA GLU A 96 -16.13 -5.05 -6.17
C GLU A 96 -15.07 -6.16 -6.28
N ASP A 97 -14.60 -6.44 -7.50
CA ASP A 97 -13.54 -7.44 -7.74
C ASP A 97 -12.24 -7.07 -7.01
N ALA A 98 -11.80 -5.81 -7.13
CA ALA A 98 -10.58 -5.33 -6.48
C ALA A 98 -10.68 -5.42 -4.94
N TYR A 99 -11.84 -5.05 -4.39
CA TYR A 99 -12.11 -5.19 -2.97
C TYR A 99 -12.07 -6.67 -2.54
N GLY A 100 -12.70 -7.57 -3.31
CA GLY A 100 -12.67 -9.01 -3.07
C GLY A 100 -11.26 -9.58 -3.01
N VAL A 101 -10.37 -9.16 -3.91
CA VAL A 101 -8.95 -9.57 -3.92
C VAL A 101 -8.23 -9.12 -2.66
N ILE A 102 -8.40 -7.87 -2.22
CA ILE A 102 -7.80 -7.34 -0.99
C ILE A 102 -8.32 -8.09 0.24
N GLN A 103 -9.63 -8.33 0.32
CA GLN A 103 -10.20 -9.07 1.45
C GLN A 103 -9.71 -10.52 1.47
N ALA A 104 -9.47 -11.14 0.32
CA ALA A 104 -8.91 -12.48 0.22
C ALA A 104 -7.43 -12.50 0.68
N SER A 105 -6.61 -11.54 0.23
CA SER A 105 -5.20 -11.46 0.64
C SER A 105 -5.07 -11.28 2.15
N MET A 106 -5.82 -10.35 2.74
CA MET A 106 -5.84 -10.11 4.19
C MET A 106 -6.24 -11.35 5.01
N LYS A 107 -7.16 -12.18 4.50
CA LYS A 107 -7.55 -13.45 5.13
C LYS A 107 -6.46 -14.50 5.03
N SER A 108 -5.83 -14.64 3.85
CA SER A 108 -4.79 -15.63 3.58
C SER A 108 -3.47 -15.33 4.28
N GLU A 109 -3.15 -14.05 4.49
CA GLU A 109 -1.99 -13.61 5.28
C GLU A 109 -2.15 -13.87 6.78
N GLY A 110 -3.24 -14.53 7.21
CA GLY A 110 -3.41 -15.02 8.56
C GLY A 110 -3.34 -13.90 9.59
N GLY A 111 -4.08 -12.81 9.35
CA GLY A 111 -4.36 -11.74 10.32
C GLY A 111 -3.30 -11.54 11.40
N MET A 112 -2.07 -11.17 11.02
CA MET A 112 -1.01 -10.67 11.91
C MET A 112 -0.96 -11.37 13.29
N GLY A 113 -0.75 -12.69 13.28
CA GLY A 113 -0.80 -13.51 14.49
C GLY A 113 0.54 -13.95 15.07
N GLN A 114 1.67 -13.73 14.38
CA GLN A 114 2.91 -14.41 14.80
C GLN A 114 3.90 -13.56 15.61
N ASN A 115 3.81 -12.21 15.65
CA ASN A 115 4.70 -11.37 16.50
C ASN A 115 4.16 -9.98 16.95
N GLY A 116 2.89 -9.60 16.69
CA GLY A 116 2.29 -8.34 17.18
C GLY A 116 1.18 -7.76 16.30
N TYR A 117 0.37 -6.86 16.84
CA TYR A 117 -0.76 -6.19 16.20
C TYR A 117 -0.38 -4.79 15.69
N ILE A 118 -0.59 -4.54 14.39
CA ILE A 118 -0.43 -3.21 13.79
C ILE A 118 -1.65 -2.34 14.10
N MET A 119 -1.40 -1.16 14.65
CA MET A 119 -2.41 -0.19 15.08
C MET A 119 -1.99 1.22 14.67
N ASN A 120 -2.94 2.15 14.63
CA ASN A 120 -2.70 3.57 14.36
C ASN A 120 -1.91 3.82 13.07
N GLN A 121 -2.17 3.04 12.03
CA GLN A 121 -1.54 3.24 10.73
C GLN A 121 -1.98 4.56 10.13
N LYS A 122 -1.05 5.33 9.59
CA LYS A 122 -1.31 6.62 8.98
C LYS A 122 -0.39 6.86 7.78
N LEU A 123 -1.00 7.35 6.69
CA LEU A 123 -0.28 7.85 5.52
C LEU A 123 0.52 9.12 5.89
N ASP A 124 1.81 9.14 5.55
CA ASP A 124 2.68 10.30 5.73
C ASP A 124 2.78 11.10 4.42
N GLU A 125 3.35 10.49 3.39
CA GLU A 125 3.54 11.09 2.07
C GLU A 125 3.38 10.06 0.95
N SER A 126 3.13 10.56 -0.25
CA SER A 126 3.18 9.74 -1.45
C SER A 126 3.71 10.51 -2.65
N SER A 127 4.48 9.82 -3.50
CA SER A 127 4.90 10.29 -4.82
C SER A 127 4.16 9.49 -5.89
N LEU A 128 3.53 10.20 -6.83
CA LEU A 128 2.64 9.62 -7.83
C LEU A 128 3.18 9.82 -9.24
N TYR A 129 3.17 8.77 -10.04
CA TYR A 129 3.46 8.83 -11.48
C TYR A 129 2.23 8.34 -12.24
N ILE A 130 1.45 9.28 -12.79
CA ILE A 130 0.16 9.01 -13.41
C ILE A 130 0.33 8.84 -14.92
N ASN A 131 -0.02 7.66 -15.44
CA ASN A 131 -0.23 7.43 -16.86
C ASN A 131 -1.71 7.57 -17.19
N THR A 132 -2.11 8.73 -17.70
CA THR A 132 -3.52 9.03 -18.01
C THR A 132 -4.06 8.23 -19.20
N THR A 133 -3.21 7.76 -20.10
CA THR A 133 -3.60 6.92 -21.25
C THR A 133 -3.91 5.50 -20.80
N ALA A 134 -3.04 4.89 -19.99
CA ALA A 134 -3.23 3.54 -19.47
C ALA A 134 -4.14 3.50 -18.22
N GLN A 135 -4.45 4.67 -17.65
CA GLN A 135 -5.18 4.83 -16.39
C GLN A 135 -4.49 4.09 -15.23
N THR A 136 -3.16 4.05 -15.27
CA THR A 136 -2.32 3.43 -14.24
C THR A 136 -1.56 4.49 -13.46
N VAL A 137 -1.28 4.20 -12.19
CA VAL A 137 -0.51 5.08 -11.32
C VAL A 137 0.50 4.25 -10.56
N LEU A 138 1.78 4.58 -10.70
CA LEU A 138 2.82 4.09 -9.81
C LEU A 138 2.86 5.00 -8.58
N CYS A 139 2.77 4.41 -7.40
CA CYS A 139 2.76 5.11 -6.12
C CYS A 139 3.95 4.64 -5.27
N ASN A 140 4.77 5.59 -4.81
CA ASN A 140 5.71 5.39 -3.73
C ASN A 140 5.11 6.01 -2.47
N ILE A 141 4.97 5.22 -1.41
CA ILE A 141 4.11 5.55 -0.27
C ILE A 141 4.91 5.37 1.01
N ASP A 142 4.98 6.42 1.80
CA ASP A 142 5.53 6.38 3.15
C ASP A 142 4.39 6.48 4.17
N TYR A 143 4.45 5.62 5.17
CA TYR A 143 3.45 5.52 6.21
C TYR A 143 4.08 5.06 7.51
N HIS A 144 3.37 5.25 8.60
CA HIS A 144 3.81 4.76 9.90
C HIS A 144 2.70 4.06 10.65
N TYR A 145 3.09 3.25 11.63
CA TYR A 145 2.18 2.55 12.51
C TYR A 145 2.82 2.23 13.86
N ASP A 146 1.99 1.86 14.82
CA ASP A 146 2.42 1.32 16.10
C ASP A 146 2.31 -0.22 16.08
N ILE A 147 3.16 -0.89 16.87
CA ILE A 147 3.09 -2.34 17.10
C ILE A 147 2.75 -2.60 18.55
N TYR A 148 1.74 -3.43 18.80
CA TYR A 148 1.28 -3.86 20.11
C TYR A 148 1.45 -5.37 20.27
N LYS A 149 1.74 -5.86 21.48
CA LYS A 149 1.70 -7.32 21.76
C LYS A 149 0.28 -7.85 21.91
N ASP A 150 -0.63 -7.00 22.40
CA ASP A 150 -2.04 -7.30 22.62
C ASP A 150 -2.89 -6.12 22.12
N LYS A 151 -3.84 -6.39 21.22
CA LYS A 151 -4.70 -5.38 20.61
C LYS A 151 -5.62 -4.67 21.62
N ASP A 152 -5.92 -5.31 22.75
CA ASP A 152 -6.88 -4.80 23.74
C ASP A 152 -6.20 -4.16 24.96
N ASP A 153 -4.86 -4.27 25.07
CA ASP A 153 -4.07 -3.62 26.13
C ASP A 153 -3.23 -2.45 25.58
N PRO A 154 -3.59 -1.19 25.86
CA PRO A 154 -2.81 -0.02 25.46
C PRO A 154 -1.36 -0.02 25.99
N LYS A 155 -1.08 -0.71 27.10
CA LYS A 155 0.26 -0.80 27.69
C LYS A 155 1.16 -1.82 26.97
N SER A 156 0.58 -2.63 26.09
CA SER A 156 1.30 -3.65 25.35
C SER A 156 2.06 -3.11 24.13
N LYS A 157 2.03 -1.78 23.89
CA LYS A 157 2.79 -1.11 22.82
C LYS A 157 4.28 -1.45 22.95
N VAL A 158 4.85 -2.00 21.88
CA VAL A 158 6.27 -2.35 21.79
C VAL A 158 7.06 -1.42 20.89
N VAL A 159 6.43 -0.89 19.84
CA VAL A 159 7.04 0.06 18.92
C VAL A 159 6.04 1.17 18.66
N SER A 160 6.50 2.41 18.66
CA SER A 160 5.69 3.56 18.26
C SER A 160 6.28 4.21 17.02
N ASP A 161 5.41 4.70 16.13
CA ASP A 161 5.79 5.44 14.92
C ASP A 161 6.82 4.71 14.04
N PHE A 162 6.63 3.39 13.87
CA PHE A 162 7.47 2.58 12.98
C PHE A 162 7.25 3.04 11.53
N LYS A 163 8.29 3.59 10.91
CA LYS A 163 8.25 4.05 9.51
C LYS A 163 8.37 2.89 8.55
N SER A 164 7.51 2.87 7.54
CA SER A 164 7.45 1.84 6.51
C SER A 164 7.20 2.46 5.14
N HIS A 165 7.57 1.72 4.10
CA HIS A 165 7.48 2.13 2.72
C HIS A 165 6.78 1.07 1.87
N ALA A 166 5.99 1.50 0.89
CA ALA A 166 5.40 0.62 -0.12
C ALA A 166 5.50 1.25 -1.51
N THR A 167 5.81 0.40 -2.50
CA THR A 167 5.64 0.74 -3.91
C THR A 167 4.52 -0.11 -4.50
N ILE A 168 3.53 0.53 -5.09
CA ILE A 168 2.37 -0.14 -5.70
C ILE A 168 2.04 0.45 -7.07
N GLU A 169 1.45 -0.37 -7.94
CA GLU A 169 0.71 0.12 -9.10
C GLU A 169 -0.79 0.04 -8.82
N LEU A 170 -1.48 1.14 -9.11
CA LEU A 170 -2.94 1.21 -9.12
C LEU A 170 -3.42 1.30 -10.56
N LYS A 171 -4.32 0.39 -10.94
CA LYS A 171 -5.08 0.50 -12.18
C LYS A 171 -6.46 1.06 -11.86
N TYR A 172 -6.87 2.10 -12.59
CA TYR A 172 -8.17 2.72 -12.46
C TYR A 172 -9.10 2.36 -13.62
N THR A 173 -10.40 2.41 -13.34
CA THR A 173 -11.46 2.38 -14.35
C THR A 173 -12.48 3.46 -14.03
N GLN A 174 -13.20 3.94 -15.04
CA GLN A 174 -14.35 4.80 -14.84
C GLN A 174 -15.65 3.99 -14.91
N LYS A 175 -16.48 4.04 -13.87
CA LYS A 175 -17.83 3.44 -13.85
C LYS A 175 -18.84 4.50 -13.40
N SER A 176 -19.89 4.71 -14.19
CA SER A 176 -20.92 5.72 -13.90
C SER A 176 -20.36 7.11 -13.58
N GLY A 177 -19.34 7.53 -14.34
CA GLY A 177 -18.66 8.81 -14.17
C GLY A 177 -17.69 8.89 -12.99
N LYS A 178 -17.53 7.83 -12.18
CA LYS A 178 -16.61 7.80 -11.03
C LYS A 178 -15.35 7.00 -11.34
N TRP A 179 -14.20 7.52 -10.93
CA TRP A 179 -12.94 6.78 -10.89
C TRP A 179 -12.95 5.77 -9.75
N LEU A 180 -12.66 4.51 -10.06
CA LEU A 180 -12.56 3.41 -9.09
C LEU A 180 -11.27 2.63 -9.32
N VAL A 181 -10.65 2.18 -8.24
CA VAL A 181 -9.51 1.26 -8.32
C VAL A 181 -10.00 -0.10 -8.81
N GLN A 182 -9.47 -0.53 -9.95
CA GLN A 182 -9.72 -1.83 -10.57
C GLN A 182 -8.70 -2.88 -10.15
N ALA A 183 -7.46 -2.50 -9.90
CA ALA A 183 -6.43 -3.39 -9.41
C ALA A 183 -5.39 -2.63 -8.58
N MET A 184 -4.82 -3.31 -7.61
CA MET A 184 -3.71 -2.84 -6.79
C MET A 184 -2.66 -3.94 -6.75
N THR A 185 -1.43 -3.61 -7.16
CA THR A 185 -0.35 -4.60 -7.29
C THR A 185 0.92 -4.10 -6.62
N PRO A 186 1.50 -4.85 -5.66
CA PRO A 186 2.80 -4.53 -5.10
C PRO A 186 3.90 -4.58 -6.18
N ILE A 187 4.80 -3.61 -6.19
CA ILE A 187 5.96 -3.58 -7.08
C ILE A 187 7.24 -3.70 -6.25
N THR A 188 8.16 -4.54 -6.71
CA THR A 188 9.53 -4.54 -6.22
C THR A 188 10.42 -3.81 -7.20
N ILE A 189 11.06 -2.73 -6.75
CA ILE A 189 12.08 -2.02 -7.54
C ILE A 189 13.43 -2.69 -7.29
N THR A 190 14.01 -3.29 -8.32
CA THR A 190 15.36 -3.87 -8.27
C THR A 190 16.36 -3.00 -9.02
N ASN A 191 17.37 -2.50 -8.33
CA ASN A 191 18.47 -1.76 -8.95
C ASN A 191 19.51 -2.75 -9.51
N ASN A 192 19.21 -3.32 -10.68
CA ASN A 192 20.21 -4.07 -11.44
C ASN A 192 20.90 -3.10 -12.39
N VAL A 193 22.11 -2.64 -12.04
CA VAL A 193 22.99 -1.95 -12.98
C VAL A 193 23.52 -3.00 -13.95
N THR A 194 22.82 -3.23 -15.06
CA THR A 194 23.42 -3.90 -16.22
C THR A 194 24.34 -2.91 -16.93
N GLY A 195 25.50 -2.67 -16.33
CA GLY A 195 26.62 -2.05 -17.02
C GLY A 195 27.18 -3.09 -17.97
N GLU A 196 26.69 -3.09 -19.21
CA GLU A 196 27.40 -3.75 -20.30
C GLU A 196 28.75 -3.02 -20.40
N LYS A 197 29.84 -3.74 -20.06
CA LYS A 197 31.19 -3.24 -20.28
C LYS A 197 31.32 -3.00 -21.78
N ILE A 198 31.34 -1.74 -22.18
CA ILE A 198 31.90 -1.38 -23.48
C ILE A 198 33.37 -1.77 -23.41
N ASN A 199 33.73 -2.84 -24.11
CA ASN A 199 35.11 -3.28 -24.23
C ASN A 199 35.87 -2.18 -24.98
N GLU A 200 36.93 -1.65 -24.35
CA GLU A 200 37.94 -0.80 -24.98
C GLU A 200 38.77 -1.57 -26.01
#